data_AF-A0A172TPJ2-F1
#
_entry.id   AF-A0A172TPJ2-F1
#
_cell.length_a   1.000
_cell.length_b   1.000
_cell.length_c   1.000
_cell.angle_alpha   90.00
_cell.angle_beta   90.00
_cell.angle_gamma   90.00
#
_symmetry.space_group_name_H-M   'P 1'
#
loop_
_entity.id
_entity.type
_entity.pdbx_description
1 polymer ?
#
loop_
_entity_poly.entity_id
_entity_poly.type
_entity_poly.pdbx_seq_one_letter_code
_entity_poly.pdbx_strand_id
1 'polypeptide(L)'
;MIVLFIGLTNMFNNYRYKVDHGMKMTVESIAGHSLFMVRSTYDSILENETGTLTIEHIREIHTKLSVIEAYSDTVGRSVNTQLLTPITKDLKTISENMQQSYIENKQFTEADGTKYQTLLKKITALIPLIDKVYYVSDRYGPKVTLNVNHKEELVKFRETLKKYVSTLK
;
A
#
# COMPACT_ATOMS: atom_id res chain seq x y z
N MET A 1 -27.01 -5.51 -47.99
CA MET A 1 -25.70 -5.07 -47.45
C MET A 1 -25.77 -4.45 -46.05
N ILE A 2 -26.81 -3.68 -45.69
CA ILE A 2 -26.91 -3.00 -44.38
C ILE A 2 -27.06 -3.99 -43.19
N VAL A 3 -27.80 -5.09 -43.35
CA VAL A 3 -28.02 -6.10 -42.29
C VAL A 3 -26.74 -6.87 -41.90
N LEU A 4 -25.86 -7.16 -42.87
CA LEU A 4 -24.56 -7.80 -42.63
C LEU A 4 -23.59 -6.89 -41.85
N PHE A 5 -23.67 -5.58 -42.08
CA PHE A 5 -22.88 -4.59 -41.34
C PHE A 5 -23.30 -4.48 -39.87
N ILE A 6 -24.61 -4.56 -39.57
CA ILE A 6 -25.15 -4.53 -38.20
C ILE A 6 -24.82 -5.81 -37.43
N GLY A 7 -24.80 -6.97 -38.10
CA GLY A 7 -24.40 -8.24 -37.48
C GLY A 7 -22.93 -8.27 -37.07
N LEU A 8 -22.05 -7.75 -37.93
CA LEU A 8 -20.60 -7.67 -37.66
C LEU A 8 -20.30 -6.68 -36.52
N THR A 9 -20.92 -5.50 -36.49
CA THR A 9 -20.71 -4.54 -35.39
C THR A 9 -21.15 -5.09 -34.04
N ASN A 10 -22.26 -5.85 -33.98
CA ASN A 10 -22.71 -6.51 -32.76
C ASN A 10 -21.76 -7.64 -32.30
N MET A 11 -21.22 -8.46 -33.22
CA MET A 11 -20.20 -9.45 -32.87
C MET A 11 -18.91 -8.80 -32.37
N PHE A 12 -18.42 -7.76 -33.06
CA PHE A 12 -17.22 -7.04 -32.64
C PHE A 12 -17.40 -6.35 -31.29
N ASN A 13 -18.57 -5.75 -31.02
CA ASN A 13 -18.88 -5.14 -29.73
C ASN A 13 -18.95 -6.18 -28.60
N ASN A 14 -19.57 -7.34 -28.84
CA ASN A 14 -19.63 -8.42 -27.85
C ASN A 14 -18.25 -9.03 -27.57
N TYR A 15 -17.39 -9.17 -28.59
CA TYR A 15 -16.02 -9.66 -28.40
C TYR A 15 -15.18 -8.67 -27.60
N ARG A 16 -15.22 -7.38 -27.97
CA ARG A 16 -14.53 -6.30 -27.23
C ARG A 16 -15.00 -6.25 -25.78
N TYR A 17 -16.31 -6.31 -25.55
CA TYR A 17 -16.86 -6.34 -24.20
C TYR A 17 -16.33 -7.51 -23.36
N LYS A 18 -16.28 -8.72 -23.93
CA LYS A 18 -15.74 -9.90 -23.22
C LYS A 18 -14.25 -9.76 -22.89
N VAL A 19 -13.45 -9.25 -23.84
CA VAL A 19 -12.01 -9.03 -23.63
C VAL A 19 -11.78 -7.95 -22.58
N ASP A 20 -12.45 -6.80 -22.71
CA ASP A 20 -12.33 -5.67 -21.79
C ASP A 20 -12.79 -6.07 -20.37
N HIS A 21 -13.87 -6.83 -20.26
CA HIS A 21 -14.36 -7.34 -18.98
C HIS A 21 -13.40 -8.35 -18.36
N GLY A 22 -12.87 -9.30 -19.15
CA GLY A 22 -11.88 -10.27 -18.69
C GLY A 22 -10.59 -9.59 -18.21
N MET A 23 -10.06 -8.63 -18.98
CA MET A 23 -8.90 -7.84 -18.58
C MET A 23 -9.16 -7.06 -17.30
N LYS A 24 -10.33 -6.41 -17.18
CA LYS A 24 -10.71 -5.70 -15.96
C LYS A 24 -10.72 -6.61 -14.73
N MET A 25 -11.30 -7.81 -14.85
CA MET A 25 -11.31 -8.79 -13.75
C MET A 25 -9.90 -9.23 -13.36
N THR A 26 -9.01 -9.45 -14.33
CA THR A 26 -7.60 -9.79 -14.06
C THR A 26 -6.91 -8.66 -13.29
N VAL A 27 -7.07 -7.40 -13.72
CA VAL A 27 -6.47 -6.25 -13.03
C VAL A 27 -7.05 -6.07 -11.63
N GLU A 28 -8.36 -6.22 -11.45
CA GLU A 28 -9.01 -6.20 -10.12
C GLU A 28 -8.45 -7.31 -9.21
N SER A 29 -8.20 -8.51 -9.73
CA SER A 29 -7.61 -9.62 -8.99
C SER A 29 -6.16 -9.34 -8.59
N ILE A 30 -5.33 -8.80 -9.49
CA ILE A 30 -3.95 -8.41 -9.20
C ILE A 30 -3.91 -7.31 -8.14
N ALA A 31 -4.75 -6.28 -8.28
CA ALA A 31 -4.86 -5.20 -7.30
C ALA A 31 -5.33 -5.73 -5.94
N GLY A 32 -6.32 -6.63 -5.93
CA GLY A 32 -6.82 -7.30 -4.73
C GLY A 32 -5.77 -8.10 -3.99
N HIS A 33 -5.05 -8.97 -4.70
CA HIS A 33 -3.96 -9.74 -4.11
C HIS A 33 -2.84 -8.82 -3.59
N SER A 34 -2.48 -7.78 -4.35
CA SER A 34 -1.43 -6.84 -3.93
C SER A 34 -1.84 -6.04 -2.69
N LEU A 35 -3.09 -5.57 -2.60
CA LEU A 35 -3.61 -4.89 -1.42
C LEU A 35 -3.68 -5.82 -0.20
N PHE A 36 -4.06 -7.08 -0.41
CA PHE A 36 -4.01 -8.10 0.65
C PHE A 36 -2.59 -8.26 1.17
N MET A 37 -1.59 -8.38 0.28
CA MET A 37 -0.18 -8.50 0.67
C MET A 37 0.34 -7.25 1.39
N VAL A 38 -0.04 -6.05 0.94
CA VAL A 38 0.28 -4.79 1.64
C VAL A 38 -0.25 -4.83 3.07
N ARG A 39 -1.54 -5.16 3.23
CA ARG A 39 -2.20 -5.18 4.52
C ARG A 39 -1.63 -6.25 5.45
N SER A 40 -1.54 -7.50 4.99
CA SER A 40 -1.05 -8.61 5.83
C SER A 40 0.41 -8.40 6.26
N THR A 41 1.22 -7.76 5.42
CA THR A 41 2.60 -7.43 5.79
C THR A 41 2.66 -6.29 6.82
N TYR A 42 1.75 -5.30 6.75
CA TYR A 42 1.61 -4.31 7.82
C TYR A 42 1.13 -4.95 9.13
N ASP A 43 0.14 -5.82 9.08
CA ASP A 43 -0.35 -6.55 10.26
C ASP A 43 0.79 -7.36 10.90
N SER A 44 1.60 -8.06 10.09
CA SER A 44 2.80 -8.79 10.55
C SER A 44 3.88 -7.90 11.17
N ILE A 45 3.95 -6.60 10.84
CA ILE A 45 4.83 -5.65 11.54
C ILE A 45 4.28 -5.37 12.95
N LEU A 46 2.96 -5.23 13.09
CA LEU A 46 2.29 -4.92 14.36
C LEU A 46 2.19 -6.13 15.30
N GLU A 47 2.10 -7.36 14.77
CA GLU A 47 2.01 -8.58 15.59
C GLU A 47 3.27 -8.86 16.43
N ASN A 48 4.43 -8.35 16.01
CA ASN A 48 5.72 -8.51 16.70
C ASN A 48 6.00 -7.38 17.72
N GLU A 49 4.99 -6.67 18.20
CA GLU A 49 5.11 -5.52 19.13
C GLU A 49 5.68 -5.86 20.53
N THR A 50 5.81 -7.14 20.88
CA THR A 50 6.15 -7.58 22.25
C THR A 50 7.64 -7.73 22.53
N GLY A 51 8.51 -7.57 21.51
CA GLY A 51 9.96 -7.68 21.65
C GLY A 51 10.65 -6.37 22.03
N THR A 52 11.68 -6.45 22.86
CA THR A 52 12.68 -5.37 23.04
C THR A 52 13.14 -4.85 21.67
N LEU A 53 13.34 -3.53 21.55
CA LEU A 53 13.85 -2.92 20.32
C LEU A 53 15.25 -3.47 19.98
N THR A 54 15.34 -4.34 18.97
CA THR A 54 16.59 -4.92 18.46
C THR A 54 16.88 -4.49 17.02
N ILE A 55 18.15 -4.53 16.63
CA ILE A 55 18.56 -4.15 15.28
C ILE A 55 18.08 -5.17 14.25
N GLU A 56 17.99 -6.45 14.62
CA GLU A 56 17.39 -7.52 13.84
C GLU A 56 15.92 -7.22 13.53
N HIS A 57 15.16 -6.80 14.53
CA HIS A 57 13.74 -6.45 14.36
C HIS A 57 13.56 -5.23 13.45
N ILE A 58 14.37 -4.18 13.60
CA ILE A 58 14.30 -3.02 12.71
C ILE A 58 14.67 -3.38 11.26
N ARG A 59 15.65 -4.25 11.05
CA ARG A 59 16.00 -4.76 9.71
C ARG A 59 14.89 -5.61 9.10
N GLU A 60 14.22 -6.42 9.92
CA GLU A 60 13.05 -7.18 9.49
C GLU A 60 11.92 -6.24 9.04
N ILE A 61 11.59 -5.23 9.85
CA ILE A 61 10.60 -4.21 9.49
C ILE A 61 10.98 -3.51 8.18
N HIS A 62 12.24 -3.11 8.00
CA HIS A 62 12.71 -2.49 6.76
C HIS A 62 12.51 -3.40 5.54
N THR A 63 12.78 -4.69 5.69
CA THR A 63 12.57 -5.70 4.65
C THR A 63 11.09 -5.84 4.32
N LYS A 64 10.23 -5.96 5.34
CA LYS A 64 8.76 -6.01 5.18
C LYS A 64 8.22 -4.76 4.48
N LEU A 65 8.72 -3.57 4.84
CA LEU A 65 8.36 -2.32 4.17
C LEU A 65 8.82 -2.30 2.69
N SER A 66 9.93 -2.94 2.34
CA SER A 66 10.35 -3.08 0.93
C SER A 66 9.43 -4.01 0.14
N VAL A 67 8.92 -5.08 0.77
CA VAL A 67 7.88 -5.94 0.17
C VAL A 67 6.60 -5.14 -0.06
N ILE A 68 6.17 -4.37 0.94
CA ILE A 68 5.00 -3.49 0.84
C ILE A 68 5.17 -2.46 -0.29
N GLU A 69 6.36 -1.91 -0.48
CA GLU A 69 6.64 -0.94 -1.54
C GLU A 69 6.40 -1.53 -2.93
N ALA A 70 6.87 -2.77 -3.16
CA ALA A 70 6.69 -3.47 -4.43
C ALA A 70 5.20 -3.76 -4.74
N TYR A 71 4.45 -4.23 -3.73
CA TYR A 71 3.01 -4.44 -3.89
C TYR A 71 2.24 -3.12 -4.02
N SER A 72 2.66 -2.07 -3.32
CA SER A 72 2.08 -0.73 -3.42
C SER A 72 2.24 -0.13 -4.82
N ASP A 73 3.39 -0.37 -5.47
CA ASP A 73 3.60 0.04 -6.86
C ASP A 73 2.68 -0.74 -7.81
N THR A 74 2.52 -2.05 -7.58
CA THR A 74 1.57 -2.88 -8.35
C THR A 74 0.13 -2.38 -8.22
N VAL A 75 -0.31 -2.04 -7.01
CA VAL A 75 -1.61 -1.39 -6.78
C VAL A 75 -1.69 -0.06 -7.53
N GLY A 76 -0.67 0.78 -7.40
CA GLY A 76 -0.65 2.11 -7.99
C GLY A 76 -0.74 2.09 -9.52
N ARG A 77 -0.09 1.11 -10.17
CA ARG A 77 -0.21 0.85 -11.61
C ARG A 77 -1.60 0.30 -11.99
N SER A 78 -2.15 -0.61 -11.18
CA SER A 78 -3.45 -1.24 -11.46
C SER A 78 -4.62 -0.26 -11.39
N VAL A 79 -4.55 0.72 -10.47
CA VAL A 79 -5.58 1.74 -10.24
C VAL A 79 -5.23 3.10 -10.86
N ASN A 80 -4.12 3.15 -11.61
CA ASN A 80 -3.59 4.36 -12.23
C ASN A 80 -3.44 5.57 -11.28
N THR A 81 -3.01 5.34 -10.03
CA THR A 81 -2.72 6.39 -9.04
C THR A 81 -1.73 5.89 -7.99
N GLN A 82 -0.58 6.54 -7.87
CA GLN A 82 0.51 6.17 -6.95
C GLN A 82 0.36 6.83 -5.56
N LEU A 83 -0.54 6.32 -4.70
CA LEU A 83 -0.75 6.85 -3.34
C LEU A 83 0.06 6.13 -2.26
N LEU A 84 0.17 4.80 -2.34
CA LEU A 84 0.77 3.98 -1.28
C LEU A 84 2.29 3.97 -1.34
N THR A 85 2.89 3.85 -2.53
CA THR A 85 4.34 3.78 -2.72
C THR A 85 5.10 4.91 -2.00
N PRO A 86 4.69 6.19 -2.12
CA PRO A 86 5.38 7.26 -1.42
C PRO A 86 5.24 7.18 0.11
N ILE A 87 4.09 6.72 0.62
CA ILE A 87 3.87 6.52 2.06
C ILE A 87 4.82 5.44 2.58
N THR A 88 4.93 4.31 1.88
CA THR A 88 5.83 3.23 2.27
C THR A 88 7.29 3.66 2.26
N LYS A 89 7.72 4.46 1.28
CA LYS A 89 9.08 5.03 1.25
C LYS A 89 9.36 5.93 2.46
N ASP A 90 8.40 6.75 2.85
CA ASP A 90 8.54 7.59 4.03
C ASP A 90 8.64 6.74 5.31
N LEU A 91 7.85 5.66 5.44
CA LEU A 91 7.98 4.70 6.56
C LEU A 91 9.34 3.98 6.55
N LYS A 92 9.83 3.57 5.37
CA LYS A 92 11.18 2.97 5.23
C LYS A 92 12.27 3.91 5.72
N THR A 93 12.17 5.19 5.40
CA THR A 93 13.12 6.21 5.86
C THR A 93 13.23 6.25 7.38
N ILE A 94 12.13 6.06 8.11
CA ILE A 94 12.15 5.98 9.59
C ILE A 94 12.96 4.76 10.05
N SER A 95 12.74 3.60 9.45
CA SER A 95 13.50 2.38 9.76
C SER A 95 14.98 2.49 9.41
N GLU A 96 15.32 3.13 8.29
CA GLU A 96 16.71 3.39 7.87
C GLU A 96 17.41 4.33 8.86
N ASN A 97 16.71 5.38 9.30
CA ASN A 97 17.25 6.31 10.28
C ASN A 97 17.56 5.63 11.63
N MET A 98 16.70 4.72 12.09
CA MET A 98 16.98 3.92 13.29
C MET A 98 18.17 2.97 13.11
N GLN A 99 18.31 2.34 11.94
CA GLN A 99 19.48 1.50 11.63
C GLN A 99 20.77 2.32 11.63
N GLN A 100 20.75 3.50 11.02
CA GLN A 100 21.89 4.40 10.97
C GLN A 100 22.30 4.88 12.37
N SER A 101 21.32 5.31 13.18
CA SER A 101 21.54 5.67 14.58
C SER A 101 22.19 4.53 15.37
N TYR A 102 21.75 3.29 15.19
CA TYR A 102 22.36 2.13 15.84
C TYR A 102 23.81 1.87 15.37
N ILE A 103 24.10 2.04 14.08
CA ILE A 103 25.45 1.89 13.53
C ILE A 103 26.41 2.88 14.19
N GLU A 104 25.96 4.12 14.37
CA GLU A 104 26.72 5.22 14.97
C GLU A 104 26.91 5.05 16.48
N ASN A 105 25.85 4.69 17.19
CA ASN A 105 25.83 4.67 18.66
C ASN A 105 26.10 3.29 19.28
N LYS A 106 26.08 2.21 18.49
CA LYS A 106 26.15 0.79 18.90
C LYS A 106 25.02 0.31 19.82
N GLN A 107 24.04 1.17 20.06
CA GLN A 107 22.84 0.90 20.84
C GLN A 107 21.71 1.80 20.37
N PHE A 108 20.47 1.44 20.68
CA PHE A 108 19.35 2.35 20.45
C PHE A 108 19.29 3.45 21.49
N THR A 109 18.96 4.65 21.03
CA THR A 109 18.72 5.81 21.88
C THR A 109 17.23 5.93 22.24
N GLU A 110 16.91 6.78 23.22
CA GLU A 110 15.51 7.12 23.51
C GLU A 110 14.79 7.73 22.30
N ALA A 111 15.52 8.49 21.48
CA ALA A 111 15.00 9.04 20.23
C ALA A 111 14.61 7.92 19.25
N ASP A 112 15.37 6.83 19.19
CA ASP A 112 15.03 5.66 18.35
C ASP A 112 13.81 4.92 18.87
N GLY A 113 13.64 4.82 20.19
CA GLY A 113 12.39 4.34 20.79
C GLY A 113 11.18 5.17 20.36
N THR A 114 11.31 6.50 20.33
CA THR A 114 10.26 7.41 19.87
C THR A 114 9.96 7.25 18.37
N LYS A 115 10.99 7.06 17.54
CA LYS A 115 10.84 6.76 16.11
C LYS A 115 10.11 5.44 15.87
N TYR A 116 10.46 4.40 16.62
CA TYR A 116 9.81 3.10 16.56
C TYR A 116 8.32 3.19 16.91
N GLN A 117 7.98 3.82 18.03
CA GLN A 117 6.58 4.04 18.42
C GLN A 117 5.81 4.88 17.39
N THR A 118 6.47 5.89 16.80
CA THR A 118 5.87 6.69 15.73
C THR A 118 5.60 5.86 14.49
N LEU A 119 6.55 5.00 14.09
CA LEU A 119 6.40 4.10 12.96
C LEU A 119 5.18 3.19 13.12
N LEU A 120 5.08 2.49 14.25
CA LEU A 120 3.95 1.60 14.56
C LEU A 120 2.63 2.36 14.52
N LYS A 121 2.53 3.49 15.22
CA LYS A 121 1.33 4.34 15.22
C LYS A 121 0.91 4.77 13.81
N LYS A 122 1.88 5.08 12.94
CA LYS A 122 1.60 5.45 11.55
C LYS A 122 1.10 4.26 10.74
N ILE A 123 1.66 3.07 10.94
CA ILE A 123 1.18 1.83 10.32
C ILE A 123 -0.26 1.52 10.77
N THR A 124 -0.53 1.54 12.08
CA THR A 124 -1.87 1.32 12.65
C THR A 124 -2.91 2.29 12.07
N ALA A 125 -2.55 3.57 11.91
CA ALA A 125 -3.44 4.58 11.34
C ALA A 125 -3.61 4.46 9.81
N LEU A 126 -2.66 3.84 9.11
CA LEU A 126 -2.70 3.71 7.66
C LEU A 126 -3.63 2.59 7.19
N ILE A 127 -3.65 1.44 7.88
CA ILE A 127 -4.47 0.27 7.53
C ILE A 127 -5.94 0.63 7.25
N PRO A 128 -6.68 1.33 8.15
CA PRO A 128 -8.08 1.67 7.89
C PRO A 128 -8.25 2.66 6.72
N LEU A 129 -7.24 3.49 6.42
CA LEU A 129 -7.28 4.38 5.24
C LEU A 129 -7.13 3.58 3.94
N ILE A 130 -6.31 2.53 3.93
CA ILE A 130 -6.19 1.62 2.78
C ILE A 130 -7.55 0.97 2.50
N ASP A 131 -8.20 0.45 3.55
CA ASP A 131 -9.52 -0.18 3.44
C ASP A 131 -10.55 0.81 2.86
N LYS A 132 -10.60 2.03 3.40
CA LYS A 132 -11.54 3.08 2.96
C LYS A 132 -11.34 3.53 1.51
N VAL A 133 -10.09 3.57 1.05
CA VAL A 133 -9.73 4.16 -0.25
C VAL A 133 -9.83 3.15 -1.38
N TYR A 134 -9.51 1.88 -1.11
CA TYR A 134 -9.37 0.85 -2.13
C TYR A 134 -10.47 -0.21 -2.13
N TYR A 135 -11.28 -0.31 -1.08
CA TYR A 135 -12.35 -1.28 -0.98
C TYR A 135 -13.73 -0.61 -0.98
N VAL A 136 -14.69 -1.28 -1.61
CA VAL A 136 -16.11 -0.95 -1.54
C VAL A 136 -16.86 -2.17 -1.02
N SER A 137 -17.85 -1.94 -0.15
CA SER A 137 -18.72 -3.01 0.33
C SER A 137 -19.63 -3.49 -0.81
N ASP A 138 -19.62 -4.80 -1.07
CA ASP A 138 -20.58 -5.48 -1.96
C ASP A 138 -21.33 -6.56 -1.16
N ARG A 139 -22.42 -7.09 -1.73
CA ARG A 139 -23.28 -8.14 -1.15
C ARG A 139 -22.52 -9.43 -0.83
N TYR A 140 -21.35 -9.63 -1.44
CA TYR A 140 -20.48 -10.79 -1.28
C TYR A 140 -19.22 -10.50 -0.45
N GLY A 141 -19.11 -9.32 0.16
CA GLY A 141 -17.95 -8.88 0.92
C GLY A 141 -17.23 -7.68 0.28
N PRO A 142 -16.11 -7.23 0.87
CA PRO A 142 -15.35 -6.10 0.36
C PRO A 142 -14.71 -6.45 -0.99
N LYS A 143 -14.98 -5.62 -2.01
CA LYS A 143 -14.41 -5.76 -3.35
C LYS A 143 -13.44 -4.62 -3.62
N VAL A 144 -12.29 -4.92 -4.21
CA VAL A 144 -11.34 -3.89 -4.67
C VAL A 144 -11.90 -3.15 -5.87
N THR A 145 -11.81 -1.82 -5.82
CA THR A 145 -12.23 -0.93 -6.90
C THR A 145 -11.01 -0.36 -7.62
N LEU A 146 -11.04 -0.37 -8.96
CA LEU A 146 -10.07 0.37 -9.77
C LEU A 146 -10.31 1.89 -9.68
N ASN A 147 -11.52 2.30 -9.30
CA ASN A 147 -11.87 3.68 -9.01
C ASN A 147 -11.68 3.94 -7.52
N VAL A 148 -10.52 4.51 -7.21
CA VAL A 148 -10.09 4.84 -5.86
C VAL A 148 -10.86 6.06 -5.34
N ASN A 149 -11.47 5.94 -4.15
CA ASN A 149 -12.28 6.99 -3.52
C ASN A 149 -11.51 7.63 -2.34
N HIS A 150 -11.92 8.81 -1.88
CA HIS A 150 -11.34 9.47 -0.68
C HIS A 150 -9.81 9.61 -0.71
N LYS A 151 -9.22 9.83 -1.90
CA LYS A 151 -7.76 9.90 -2.11
C LYS A 151 -7.10 10.95 -1.24
N GLU A 152 -7.84 12.01 -0.94
CA GLU A 152 -7.43 13.19 -0.17
C GLU A 152 -6.98 12.80 1.24
N GLU A 153 -7.56 11.74 1.82
CA GLU A 153 -7.21 11.27 3.16
C GLU A 153 -5.82 10.62 3.19
N LEU A 154 -5.49 9.80 2.18
CA LEU A 154 -4.13 9.25 2.04
C LEU A 154 -3.12 10.34 1.68
N VAL A 155 -3.49 11.33 0.88
CA VAL A 155 -2.62 12.48 0.58
C VAL A 155 -2.33 13.26 1.85
N LYS A 156 -3.35 13.57 2.67
CA LYS A 156 -3.17 14.29 3.94
C LYS A 156 -2.34 13.48 4.95
N PHE A 157 -2.57 12.17 5.02
CA PHE A 157 -1.76 11.27 5.81
C PHE A 157 -0.29 11.35 5.40
N ARG A 158 -0.02 11.23 4.09
CA ARG A 158 1.33 11.31 3.52
C ARG A 158 1.99 12.65 3.84
N GLU A 159 1.32 13.78 3.65
CA GLU A 159 1.91 15.09 3.95
C GLU A 159 2.30 15.22 5.44
N THR A 160 1.49 14.65 6.33
CA THR A 160 1.82 14.60 7.77
C THR A 160 3.03 13.70 8.05
N LEU A 161 3.12 12.56 7.38
CA LEU A 161 4.25 11.63 7.50
C LEU A 161 5.54 12.24 6.95
N LYS A 162 5.47 12.87 5.77
CA LYS A 162 6.59 13.56 5.12
C LYS A 162 7.17 14.67 6.00
N LYS A 163 6.32 15.44 6.67
CA LYS A 163 6.75 16.46 7.65
C LYS A 163 7.57 15.82 8.77
N TYR A 164 7.10 14.71 9.34
CA TYR A 164 7.86 13.97 10.35
C TYR A 164 9.20 13.46 9.80
N VAL A 165 9.21 12.83 8.63
CA VAL A 165 10.46 12.33 8.03
C VAL A 165 11.46 13.46 7.77
N SER A 166 11.00 14.66 7.44
CA SER A 166 11.89 15.82 7.26
C SER A 166 12.61 16.26 8.53
N THR A 167 12.11 15.91 9.73
CA THR A 167 12.78 16.21 11.00
C THR A 167 13.82 15.15 11.38
N LEU A 168 13.94 14.07 10.61
CA LEU A 168 14.93 13.00 10.83
C LEU A 168 16.25 13.26 10.08
N LYS A 169 16.29 14.30 9.25
CA LYS A 169 17.45 14.71 8.45
C LYS A 169 18.34 15.69 9.19
#